data_AF-A0A359MWC9-F1
#
_entry.id   AF-A0A359MWC9-F1
#
_cell.length_a   1.000
_cell.length_b   1.000
_cell.length_c   1.000
_cell.angle_alpha   90.00
_cell.angle_beta   90.00
_cell.angle_gamma   90.00
#
_symmetry.space_group_name_H-M   'P 1'
#
loop_
_entity.id
_entity.type
_entity.pdbx_description
1 polymer ?
#
loop_
_entity_poly.entity_id
_entity_poly.type
_entity_poly.pdbx_seq_one_letter_code
_entity_poly.pdbx_strand_id
1 'polypeptide(L)'
;MDTQKAKRLALLLAQSVMLEEQKAAWLNVLPLMSEAQVNQLMGIMQHEQQSYQEVSKAFFQDLGQLNKDMTATLDQLAAKERQEIEQYIQQKLNGTS
;
A
#
# COMPACT_ATOMS: atom_id res chain seq x y z
N MET A 1 3.46 38.25 4.62
CA MET A 1 3.93 36.85 4.64
C MET A 1 4.73 36.65 3.36
N ASP A 2 5.95 36.14 3.43
CA ASP A 2 6.78 35.92 2.24
C ASP A 2 6.10 34.92 1.30
N THR A 3 5.81 35.35 0.07
CA THR A 3 5.09 34.57 -0.95
C THR A 3 5.80 33.25 -1.28
N GLN A 4 7.15 33.17 -1.14
CA GLN A 4 7.88 31.92 -1.32
C GLN A 4 7.68 30.95 -0.15
N LYS A 5 7.70 31.46 1.08
CA LYS A 5 7.43 30.65 2.28
C LYS A 5 6.03 30.04 2.23
N ALA A 6 5.03 30.85 1.88
CA ALA A 6 3.65 30.36 1.74
C ALA A 6 3.51 29.25 0.68
N LYS A 7 4.20 29.39 -0.47
CA LYS A 7 4.20 28.36 -1.52
C LYS A 7 4.87 27.06 -1.07
N ARG A 8 6.01 27.14 -0.37
CA ARG A 8 6.69 25.95 0.19
C ARG A 8 5.82 25.22 1.20
N LEU A 9 5.16 25.97 2.08
CA LEU A 9 4.25 25.40 3.08
C LEU A 9 3.02 24.75 2.45
N ALA A 10 2.46 25.34 1.39
CA ALA A 10 1.34 24.75 0.66
C ALA A 10 1.74 23.44 -0.05
N LEU A 11 2.92 23.40 -0.67
CA LEU A 11 3.47 22.18 -1.29
C LEU A 11 3.68 21.07 -0.25
N LEU A 12 4.16 21.43 0.92
CA LEU A 12 4.41 20.53 2.05
C LEU A 12 3.10 19.87 2.53
N LEU A 13 2.03 20.66 2.69
CA LEU A 13 0.71 20.14 3.01
C LEU A 13 0.11 19.26 1.91
N ALA A 14 0.28 19.65 0.64
CA ALA A 14 -0.26 18.92 -0.50
C ALA A 14 0.41 17.55 -0.70
N GLN A 15 1.71 17.44 -0.40
CA GLN A 15 2.49 16.19 -0.55
C GLN A 15 2.37 15.26 0.66
N SER A 16 1.83 15.75 1.78
CA SER A 16 1.67 14.96 2.98
C SER A 16 0.57 13.91 2.84
N VAL A 17 0.81 12.73 3.40
CA VAL A 17 -0.19 11.65 3.55
C VAL A 17 -1.12 11.90 4.75
N MET A 18 -1.22 13.16 5.20
CA MET A 18 -1.98 13.56 6.39
C MET A 18 -3.48 13.64 6.10
N LEU A 19 -4.28 13.41 7.15
CA LEU A 19 -5.73 13.62 7.11
C LEU A 19 -6.04 15.12 6.95
N GLU A 20 -7.20 15.45 6.38
CA GLU A 20 -7.61 16.84 6.15
C GLU A 20 -7.69 17.67 7.45
N GLU A 21 -8.10 17.06 8.56
CA GLU A 21 -8.13 17.70 9.88
C GLU A 21 -6.73 18.08 10.37
N GLN A 22 -5.74 17.22 10.12
CA GLN A 22 -4.34 17.49 10.45
C GLN A 22 -3.79 18.61 9.56
N LYS A 23 -4.10 18.60 8.27
CA LYS A 23 -3.72 19.69 7.34
C LYS A 23 -4.29 21.03 7.80
N ALA A 24 -5.55 21.06 8.24
CA ALA A 24 -6.19 22.26 8.77
C ALA A 24 -5.49 22.78 10.04
N ALA A 25 -5.07 21.90 10.95
CA ALA A 25 -4.31 22.29 12.12
C ALA A 25 -2.95 22.92 11.73
N TRP A 26 -2.26 22.34 10.75
CA TRP A 26 -0.98 22.85 10.27
C TRP A 26 -1.08 24.20 9.57
N LEU A 27 -2.19 24.52 8.89
CA LEU A 27 -2.39 25.84 8.27
C LEU A 27 -2.26 27.01 9.26
N ASN A 28 -2.57 26.78 10.55
CA ASN A 28 -2.44 27.79 11.59
C ASN A 28 -1.01 27.88 12.17
N VAL A 29 -0.24 26.79 12.11
CA VAL A 29 1.08 26.69 12.75
C VAL A 29 2.21 27.07 11.80
N LEU A 30 2.15 26.58 10.56
CA LEU A 30 3.19 26.76 9.55
C LEU A 30 3.56 28.23 9.26
N PRO A 31 2.60 29.19 9.22
CA PRO A 31 2.93 30.60 9.02
C PRO A 31 3.81 31.20 10.11
N LEU A 32 3.70 30.69 11.35
CA LEU A 32 4.39 31.18 12.55
C LEU A 32 5.84 30.68 12.65
N MET A 33 6.20 29.62 11.91
CA MET A 33 7.54 29.03 11.96
C MET A 33 8.60 29.94 11.34
N SER A 34 9.82 29.96 11.86
CA SER A 34 10.94 30.63 11.19
C SER A 34 11.33 29.91 9.89
N GLU A 35 12.08 30.56 9.02
CA GLU A 35 12.52 29.95 7.76
C GLU A 35 13.41 28.71 7.99
N ALA A 36 14.27 28.75 9.03
CA ALA A 36 15.08 27.60 9.43
C ALA A 36 14.21 26.41 9.88
N GLN A 37 13.16 26.67 10.65
CA GLN A 37 12.20 25.65 11.07
C GLN A 37 11.42 25.06 9.90
N VAL A 38 11.02 25.90 8.93
CA VAL A 38 10.37 25.43 7.71
C VAL A 38 11.30 24.52 6.90
N ASN A 39 12.58 24.89 6.75
CA ASN A 39 13.55 24.07 6.01
C ASN A 39 13.81 22.73 6.71
N GLN A 40 13.92 22.71 8.03
CA GLN A 40 14.02 21.45 8.79
C GLN A 40 12.78 20.58 8.61
N LEU A 41 11.58 21.16 8.69
CA LEU A 41 10.33 20.44 8.49
C LEU A 41 10.24 19.86 7.07
N MET A 42 10.68 20.60 6.05
CA MET A 42 10.74 20.07 4.68
C MET A 42 11.63 18.83 4.58
N GLY A 43 12.81 18.87 5.22
CA GLY A 43 13.73 17.73 5.24
C GLY A 43 13.12 16.50 5.92
N ILE A 44 12.48 16.69 7.07
CA ILE A 44 11.78 15.62 7.78
C ILE A 44 10.68 15.02 6.90
N MET A 45 9.84 15.85 6.29
CA MET A 45 8.74 15.37 5.48
C MET A 45 9.17 14.66 4.20
N GLN A 46 10.24 15.10 3.57
CA GLN A 46 10.82 14.39 2.42
C GLN A 46 11.33 13.00 2.82
N HIS A 47 12.01 12.91 3.98
CA HIS A 47 12.48 11.62 4.50
C HIS A 47 11.32 10.68 4.85
N GLU A 48 10.32 11.16 5.59
CA GLU A 48 9.12 10.38 5.94
C GLU A 48 8.37 9.90 4.70
N GLN A 49 8.25 10.74 3.67
CA GLN A 49 7.60 10.36 2.42
C GLN A 49 8.36 9.24 1.69
N GLN A 50 9.69 9.34 1.64
CA GLN A 50 10.52 8.28 1.05
C GLN A 50 10.38 6.97 1.82
N SER A 51 10.48 7.03 3.15
CA SER A 51 10.31 5.84 4.00
C SER A 51 8.92 5.21 3.82
N TYR A 52 7.87 6.02 3.77
CA TYR A 52 6.51 5.53 3.50
C TYR A 52 6.39 4.87 2.13
N GLN A 53 6.99 5.43 1.08
CA GLN A 53 6.98 4.83 -0.26
C GLN A 53 7.70 3.48 -0.30
N GLU A 54 8.81 3.33 0.41
CA GLU A 54 9.55 2.07 0.51
C GLU A 54 8.71 1.00 1.22
N VAL A 55 8.13 1.33 2.38
CA VAL A 55 7.26 0.42 3.13
C VAL A 55 6.01 0.06 2.32
N SER A 56 5.39 1.03 1.68
CA SER A 56 4.21 0.82 0.84
C SER A 56 4.52 -0.13 -0.33
N LYS A 57 5.68 0.05 -0.99
CA LYS A 57 6.12 -0.82 -2.07
C LYS A 57 6.32 -2.26 -1.59
N ALA A 58 7.01 -2.45 -0.46
CA ALA A 58 7.22 -3.78 0.11
C ALA A 58 5.89 -4.45 0.46
N PHE A 59 4.99 -3.73 1.12
CA PHE A 59 3.67 -4.23 1.48
C PHE A 59 2.84 -4.67 0.27
N PHE A 60 2.82 -3.87 -0.81
CA PHE A 60 2.10 -4.25 -2.03
C PHE A 60 2.75 -5.42 -2.77
N GLN A 61 4.07 -5.57 -2.69
CA GLN A 61 4.76 -6.76 -3.22
C GLN A 61 4.36 -8.02 -2.45
N ASP A 62 4.31 -7.96 -1.13
CA ASP A 62 3.91 -9.07 -0.27
C ASP A 62 2.44 -9.46 -0.51
N LEU A 63 1.54 -8.49 -0.63
CA LEU A 63 0.14 -8.75 -1.01
C LEU A 63 0.03 -9.42 -2.39
N GLY A 64 0.84 -8.96 -3.35
CA GLY A 64 0.89 -9.55 -4.68
C GLY A 64 1.37 -11.01 -4.66
N GLN A 65 2.34 -11.33 -3.81
CA GLN A 65 2.84 -12.69 -3.64
C GLN A 65 1.81 -13.59 -2.94
N LEU A 66 1.22 -13.11 -1.84
CA LEU A 66 0.18 -13.84 -1.11
C LEU A 66 -1.00 -14.20 -2.03
N ASN A 67 -1.42 -13.27 -2.89
CA ASN A 67 -2.50 -13.51 -3.85
C ASN A 67 -2.14 -14.60 -4.89
N LYS A 68 -0.89 -14.63 -5.35
CA LYS A 68 -0.40 -15.68 -6.26
C LYS A 68 -0.38 -17.05 -5.58
N ASP A 69 0.10 -17.11 -4.34
CA ASP A 69 0.19 -18.35 -3.58
C ASP A 69 -1.20 -18.92 -3.27
N MET A 70 -2.15 -18.05 -2.93
CA MET A 70 -3.56 -18.42 -2.73
C MET A 70 -4.18 -18.95 -4.02
N THR A 71 -3.95 -18.28 -5.16
CA THR A 71 -4.46 -18.72 -6.47
C THR A 71 -3.90 -20.10 -6.83
N ALA A 72 -2.58 -20.29 -6.68
CA ALA A 72 -1.94 -21.58 -6.95
C ALA A 72 -2.47 -22.71 -6.05
N THR A 73 -2.76 -22.41 -4.78
CA THR A 73 -3.36 -23.37 -3.85
C THR A 73 -4.77 -23.79 -4.29
N LEU A 74 -5.59 -22.83 -4.72
CA LEU A 74 -6.93 -23.11 -5.24
C LEU A 74 -6.89 -23.94 -6.53
N ASP A 75 -5.97 -23.64 -7.45
CA ASP A 75 -5.79 -24.41 -8.68
C ASP A 75 -5.37 -25.86 -8.39
N GLN A 76 -4.47 -26.06 -7.41
CA GLN A 76 -4.06 -27.39 -6.98
C GLN A 76 -5.21 -28.19 -6.36
N LEU A 77 -6.04 -27.54 -5.53
CA LEU A 77 -7.23 -28.18 -4.95
C LEU A 77 -8.23 -28.58 -6.04
N ALA A 78 -8.51 -27.68 -6.98
CA ALA A 78 -9.43 -27.96 -8.09
C ALA A 78 -8.92 -29.11 -8.99
N ALA A 79 -7.61 -29.15 -9.26
CA ALA A 79 -6.99 -30.23 -10.02
C ALA A 79 -7.10 -31.58 -9.29
N LYS A 80 -6.89 -31.58 -7.96
CA LYS A 80 -7.02 -32.77 -7.13
C LYS A 80 -8.46 -33.28 -7.09
N GLU A 81 -9.43 -32.41 -6.85
CA GLU A 81 -10.86 -32.77 -6.86
C GLU A 81 -11.26 -33.38 -8.21
N ARG A 82 -10.82 -32.78 -9.32
CA ARG A 82 -11.08 -33.31 -10.66
C ARG A 82 -10.52 -34.73 -10.83
N GLN A 83 -9.28 -34.96 -10.40
CA GLN A 83 -8.64 -36.27 -10.50
C GLN A 83 -9.37 -37.32 -9.66
N GLU A 84 -9.82 -36.97 -8.45
CA GLU A 84 -10.60 -37.86 -7.58
C GLU A 84 -11.95 -38.22 -8.21
N ILE A 85 -12.64 -37.25 -8.82
CA ILE A 85 -13.91 -37.50 -9.54
C ILE A 85 -13.67 -38.42 -10.74
N GLU A 86 -12.64 -38.16 -11.55
CA GLU A 86 -12.30 -38.99 -12.70
C GLU A 86 -11.97 -40.44 -12.28
N GLN A 87 -11.22 -40.63 -11.19
CA GLN A 87 -10.95 -41.96 -10.63
C GLN A 87 -12.21 -42.66 -10.14
N TYR A 88 -13.10 -41.94 -9.44
CA TYR A 88 -14.37 -42.50 -8.97
C TYR A 88 -15.25 -42.98 -10.13
N ILE A 89 -15.36 -42.19 -11.20
CA ILE A 89 -16.11 -42.56 -12.40
C ILE A 89 -15.52 -43.83 -13.04
N GLN A 90 -14.20 -43.91 -13.18
CA GLN A 90 -13.53 -45.09 -13.75
C GLN A 90 -13.75 -46.35 -12.90
N GLN A 91 -13.70 -46.24 -11.58
CA GLN A 91 -13.98 -47.37 -10.68
C GLN A 91 -15.42 -47.87 -10.81
N LYS A 92 -16.39 -46.97 -10.94
CA LYS A 92 -17.80 -47.34 -11.14
C LYS A 92 -18.05 -47.98 -12.51
N LEU A 93 -17.42 -47.47 -13.56
CA LEU A 93 -17.55 -48.05 -14.90
C LEU A 93 -16.92 -49.45 -15.00
N ASN A 94 -15.76 -49.66 -14.37
CA ASN A 94 -15.05 -50.94 -14.43
C ASN A 94 -15.56 -52.01 -13.44
N GLY A 95 -16.27 -51.61 -12.38
CA GLY A 95 -16.86 -52.52 -11.39
C GLY A 95 -18.24 -53.09 -11.75
N THR A 96 -18.76 -52.80 -12.96
CA THR A 96 -20.11 -53.23 -13.40
C THR A 96 -20.06 -54.33 -14.48
N SER A 97 -18.98 -55.14 -14.53
CA SER A 97 -18.88 -56.35 -15.36
C SER A 97 -19.19 -57.63 -14.59
#